data_AF-A0A318E6V0-F1
#
_entry.id   AF-A0A318E6V0-F1
#
_cell.length_a   1.000
_cell.length_b   1.000
_cell.length_c   1.000
_cell.angle_alpha   90.00
_cell.angle_beta   90.00
_cell.angle_gamma   90.00
#
_symmetry.space_group_name_H-M   'P 1'
#
loop_
_entity.id
_entity.type
_entity.pdbx_description
1 polymer ?
#
loop_
_entity_poly.entity_id
_entity_poly.type
_entity_poly.pdbx_seq_one_letter_code
_entity_poly.pdbx_strand_id
1 'polypeptide(L)' 'MTSSTAKQRLNLTVRADMVQYARQAKLNLSQVLEETLLQRQREEAARRWQEENREAIEYHRQRIARDGMLNKDLIAF' A
#
# COMPACT_ATOMS: atom_id res chain seq x y z
N MET A 1 -12.10 12.51 -12.47
CA MET A 1 -12.75 12.74 -11.16
C MET A 1 -11.82 13.62 -10.34
N THR A 2 -12.21 14.87 -10.09
CA THR A 2 -11.44 15.85 -9.34
C THR A 2 -11.36 15.40 -7.88
N SER A 3 -10.24 14.79 -7.48
CA SER A 3 -9.97 14.49 -6.07
C SER A 3 -9.69 15.81 -5.36
N SER A 4 -10.68 16.30 -4.61
CA SER A 4 -10.47 17.38 -3.67
C SER A 4 -9.51 16.89 -2.58
N THR A 5 -8.41 17.59 -2.37
CA THR A 5 -7.46 17.35 -1.26
C THR A 5 -7.93 17.95 0.06
N ALA A 6 -9.17 18.47 0.12
CA ALA A 6 -9.70 19.07 1.32
C ALA A 6 -10.08 18.00 2.35
N LYS A 7 -9.70 18.22 3.61
CA LYS A 7 -10.10 17.36 4.72
C LYS A 7 -11.61 17.44 4.90
N GLN A 8 -12.28 16.28 4.86
CA GLN A 8 -13.69 16.16 5.14
C GLN A 8 -13.91 15.64 6.56
N ARG A 9 -14.78 16.30 7.34
CA ARG A 9 -15.22 15.77 8.63
C ARG A 9 -16.21 14.63 8.41
N LEU A 10 -16.01 13.53 9.13
CA LEU A 10 -16.82 12.32 9.06
C LEU A 10 -17.19 11.90 10.50
N ASN A 11 -18.41 11.42 10.69
CA ASN A 11 -18.82 10.78 11.94
C ASN A 11 -18.61 9.27 11.79
N LEU A 12 -17.91 8.64 12.73
CA LEU A 12 -17.55 7.23 12.70
C LEU A 12 -17.83 6.58 14.06
N THR A 13 -18.32 5.36 14.03
CA THR A 13 -18.53 4.53 15.22
C THR A 13 -17.30 3.64 15.42
N VAL A 14 -16.63 3.79 16.55
CA VAL A 14 -15.45 3.00 16.93
C VAL A 14 -15.68 2.44 18.33
N ARG A 15 -15.06 1.30 18.65
CA ARG A 15 -15.17 0.71 19.98
C ARG A 15 -14.69 1.69 21.06
N ALA A 16 -15.45 1.78 22.15
CA ALA A 16 -15.21 2.78 23.20
C ALA A 16 -13.86 2.59 23.90
N ASP A 17 -13.42 1.33 24.10
CA ASP A 17 -12.12 0.99 24.68
C ASP A 17 -10.96 1.56 23.86
N MET A 18 -11.02 1.50 22.54
CA MET A 18 -10.00 2.04 21.65
C MET A 18 -9.95 3.57 21.68
N VAL A 19 -11.10 4.23 21.80
CA VAL A 19 -11.16 5.69 21.95
C VAL A 19 -10.57 6.11 23.29
N GLN A 20 -10.87 5.39 24.36
CA GLN A 20 -10.28 5.65 25.69
C GLN A 20 -8.76 5.45 25.66
N TYR A 21 -8.29 4.35 25.08
CA TYR A 21 -6.87 4.09 24.88
C TYR A 21 -6.19 5.22 24.09
N ALA A 22 -6.76 5.63 22.95
CA ALA A 22 -6.21 6.69 22.12
C ALA A 22 -6.11 8.02 22.90
N ARG A 23 -7.12 8.35 23.72
CA ARG A 23 -7.09 9.54 24.58
C ARG A 23 -5.99 9.47 25.64
N GLN A 24 -5.86 8.33 26.34
CA GLN A 24 -4.82 8.11 27.35
C GLN A 24 -3.42 8.19 26.74
N ALA A 25 -3.24 7.62 25.56
CA ALA A 25 -2.01 7.65 24.79
C ALA A 25 -1.79 8.96 24.02
N LYS A 26 -2.69 9.94 24.13
CA LYS A 26 -2.65 11.24 23.42
C LYS A 26 -2.52 11.10 21.89
N LEU A 27 -3.09 10.05 21.31
CA LEU A 27 -3.07 9.80 19.87
C LEU A 27 -4.06 10.70 19.14
N ASN A 28 -3.65 11.20 17.98
CA ASN A 28 -4.54 11.91 17.07
C ASN A 28 -5.30 10.91 16.19
N LEU A 29 -6.52 10.57 16.59
CA LEU A 29 -7.39 9.61 15.88
C LEU A 29 -7.57 9.94 14.40
N SER A 30 -7.71 11.22 14.03
CA SER A 30 -7.88 11.62 12.63
C SER A 30 -6.63 11.32 11.81
N GLN A 31 -5.44 11.62 12.36
CA GLN A 31 -4.17 11.33 11.69
C GLN A 31 -3.95 9.81 11.55
N VAL A 32 -4.19 9.05 12.62
CA VAL A 32 -4.04 7.58 12.59
C VAL A 32 -4.98 6.94 11.55
N LEU A 33 -6.23 7.41 11.47
CA LEU A 33 -7.17 6.97 10.45
C LEU A 33 -6.68 7.29 9.04
N GLU A 34 -6.21 8.51 8.81
CA GLU A 34 -5.69 8.97 7.52
C GLU A 34 -4.47 8.14 7.06
N GLU A 35 -3.49 7.94 7.94
CA GLU A 35 -2.31 7.12 7.67
C GLU A 35 -2.68 5.67 7.35
N THR A 36 -3.60 5.08 8.12
CA THR A 36 -4.08 3.72 7.91
C THR A 36 -4.81 3.60 6.56
N LEU A 37 -5.67 4.56 6.23
CA LEU A 37 -6.39 4.56 4.94
C LEU A 37 -5.43 4.69 3.76
N LEU A 38 -4.41 5.55 3.86
CA LEU A 38 -3.38 5.68 2.83
C LEU A 38 -2.58 4.38 2.66
N GLN A 39 -2.24 3.72 3.76
CA GLN A 39 -1.58 2.43 3.72
C GLN A 39 -2.44 1.38 3.00
N ARG A 40 -3.71 1.24 3.40
CA ARG A 40 -4.64 0.30 2.75
C ARG A 40 -4.84 0.63 1.28
N GLN A 41 -4.95 1.91 0.92
CA GLN A 41 -5.08 2.33 -0.48
C GLN A 41 -3.87 1.89 -1.31
N ARG A 42 -2.64 2.03 -0.78
CA ARG A 42 -1.43 1.58 -1.46
C ARG A 42 -1.39 0.06 -1.61
N GLU A 43 -1.76 -0.67 -0.57
CA GLU A 43 -1.85 -2.15 -0.61
C GLU A 43 -2.84 -2.62 -1.67
N GLU A 44 -4.03 -2.00 -1.72
CA GLU A 44 -5.07 -2.29 -2.71
C GLU A 44 -4.60 -1.97 -4.14
N ALA A 45 -3.96 -0.82 -4.34
CA ALA A 45 -3.41 -0.44 -5.64
C ALA A 45 -2.31 -1.40 -6.08
N ALA A 46 -1.41 -1.80 -5.19
CA ALA A 46 -0.37 -2.78 -5.47
C ALA A 46 -0.95 -4.14 -5.82
N ARG A 47 -1.99 -4.61 -5.09
CA ARG A 47 -2.66 -5.87 -5.39
C ARG A 47 -3.30 -5.85 -6.78
N ARG A 48 -4.03 -4.77 -7.12
CA ARG A 48 -4.64 -4.61 -8.45
C ARG A 48 -3.58 -4.60 -9.55
N TRP A 49 -2.50 -3.85 -9.36
CA TRP A 49 -1.41 -3.81 -10.33
C TRP A 49 -0.77 -5.18 -10.54
N GLN A 50 -0.55 -5.96 -9.47
CA GLN A 50 -0.02 -7.32 -9.58
C GLN A 50 -0.95 -8.25 -10.35
N GLU A 51 -2.25 -8.12 -10.15
CA GLU A 51 -3.27 -8.92 -10.86
C GLU A 51 -3.32 -8.55 -12.35
N GLU A 52 -3.36 -7.26 -12.68
CA GLU A 52 -3.34 -6.75 -14.05
C GLU A 52 -2.06 -7.12 -14.80
N ASN A 53 -0.92 -7.16 -14.12
CA ASN A 53 0.39 -7.42 -14.73
C ASN A 53 0.85 -8.86 -14.56
N ARG A 54 -0.01 -9.76 -14.05
CA ARG A 54 0.37 -11.13 -13.71
C ARG A 54 1.04 -11.87 -14.88
N GLU A 55 0.46 -11.76 -16.08
CA GLU A 55 1.00 -12.41 -17.28
C GLU A 55 2.35 -11.84 -17.71
N ALA A 56 2.51 -10.51 -17.69
CA ALA A 56 3.76 -9.85 -18.03
C ALA A 56 4.88 -10.21 -17.03
N ILE A 57 4.54 -10.26 -15.74
CA ILE A 57 5.45 -10.68 -14.67
C ILE A 57 5.87 -12.14 -14.89
N GLU A 58 4.92 -13.02 -15.20
CA GLU A 58 5.22 -14.44 -15.41
C GLU A 58 6.08 -14.68 -16.65
N TYR A 59 5.76 -14.02 -17.76
CA TYR A 59 6.61 -14.01 -18.96
C TYR A 59 8.04 -13.55 -18.62
N HIS A 60 8.16 -12.47 -17.85
CA HIS A 60 9.47 -11.96 -17.44
C HIS A 60 10.23 -12.94 -16.55
N ARG A 61 9.55 -13.62 -15.62
CA ARG A 61 10.16 -14.68 -14.78
C ARG A 61 10.68 -15.83 -15.63
N GLN A 62 9.90 -16.29 -16.61
CA GLN A 62 10.32 -17.36 -17.52
C GLN A 62 11.54 -16.94 -18.36
N ARG A 63 11.57 -15.69 -18.84
CA ARG A 63 12.75 -15.14 -19.52
C ARG A 63 13.98 -15.14 -18.60
N ILE A 64 13.86 -14.68 -17.35
CA ILE A 64 14.97 -14.71 -16.38
C ILE A 64 15.44 -16.16 -16.16
N ALA A 65 14.52 -17.11 -15.99
CA ALA A 65 14.89 -18.51 -15.75
C ALA A 65 15.66 -19.13 -16.93
N ARG A 66 15.29 -18.76 -18.16
CA ARG A 66 15.95 -19.21 -19.38
C ARG A 66 17.28 -18.51 -19.65
N ASP A 67 17.31 -17.18 -19.56
CA ASP A 67 18.41 -16.36 -20.07
C ASP A 67 19.34 -15.84 -18.96
N GLY A 68 18.93 -15.97 -17.69
CA GLY A 68 19.59 -15.38 -16.53
C GLY A 68 19.26 -13.90 -16.32
N MET A 69 19.89 -13.32 -15.30
CA MET A 69 19.78 -11.88 -15.03
C MET A 69 20.41 -11.08 -16.17
N LEU A 70 19.85 -9.91 -16.47
CA LEU A 70 20.32 -9.04 -17.56
C LEU A 70 21.77 -8.57 -17.39
N ASN A 71 22.22 -8.45 -16.14
CA ASN A 71 23.55 -7.99 -15.76
C ASN A 71 24.51 -9.13 -15.41
N LYS A 72 24.14 -10.40 -15.69
CA LYS A 72 24.96 -11.58 -15.35
C LYS A 72 26.40 -11.49 -15.89
N ASP A 73 26.58 -10.79 -17.01
CA ASP A 73 27.88 -10.62 -17.68
C ASP A 73 28.58 -9.29 -17.31
N LEU A 74 27.95 -8.44 -16.49
CA LEU A 74 28.45 -7.11 -16.11
C LEU A 74 29.06 -7.05 -14.70
N ILE A 75 28.82 -8.07 -13.87
CA ILE A 75 29.34 -8.13 -12.49
C ILE A 75 30.32 -9.30 -12.41
N ALA A 76 31.61 -8.99 -12.53
CA ALA A 76 32.71 -9.90 -12.19
C ALA A 76 33.28 -9.50 -10.82
N PHE A 77 33.38 -10.45 -9.90
CA PHE A 77 34.11 -10.29 -8.64
C PHE A 77 35.53 -10.85 -8.78
#